data_AF-A0A3P7IBG9-F1
#
_entry.id   AF-A0A3P7IBG9-F1
#
_cell.length_a   1.000
_cell.length_b   1.000
_cell.length_c   1.000
_cell.angle_alpha   90.00
_cell.angle_beta   90.00
_cell.angle_gamma   90.00
#
_symmetry.space_group_name_H-M   'P 1'
#
loop_
_entity.id
_entity.type
_entity.pdbx_description
1 polymer ?
#
loop_
_entity_poly.entity_id
_entity_poly.type
_entity_poly.pdbx_seq_one_letter_code
_entity_poly.pdbx_strand_id
1 'polypeptide(L)'
;MPKTENGEEKSPTPPLNARGLFETYEKDGKKITEILRFNAVEVFFAGFLPPLIGSVSAIAIALIFHNDEISNYNWQCGRARLPSLSRIINLSVERTFWQLFLLFHVPIRVIELITGFSRYKRLRNIHYKHTWLYEISRYVYFYIGLAELLFLAALSIIGERENIREFLFSFYL
;
A
#
# COMPACT_ATOMS: atom_id res chain seq x y z
N MET A 1 -50.51 -19.29 -19.86
CA MET A 1 -49.67 -18.56 -20.83
C MET A 1 -48.56 -17.87 -20.06
N PRO A 2 -47.30 -18.31 -20.17
CA PRO A 2 -46.19 -17.66 -19.48
C PRO A 2 -45.78 -16.40 -20.25
N LYS A 3 -45.58 -15.30 -19.52
CA LYS A 3 -45.00 -14.06 -20.05
C LYS A 3 -43.50 -14.28 -20.24
N THR A 4 -43.04 -14.02 -21.45
CA THR A 4 -41.64 -14.04 -21.88
C THR A 4 -40.84 -13.00 -21.09
N GLU A 5 -39.93 -13.44 -20.23
CA GLU A 5 -38.89 -12.59 -19.65
C GLU A 5 -37.83 -12.37 -20.73
N ASN A 6 -37.84 -11.18 -21.34
CA ASN A 6 -36.75 -10.73 -22.19
C ASN A 6 -35.50 -10.59 -21.32
N GLY A 7 -34.48 -11.38 -21.64
CA GLY A 7 -33.14 -11.24 -21.11
C GLY A 7 -32.53 -9.93 -21.60
N GLU A 8 -32.67 -8.88 -20.81
CA GLU A 8 -31.74 -7.76 -20.86
C GLU A 8 -30.46 -8.19 -20.16
N GLU A 9 -29.42 -8.34 -20.97
CA GLU A 9 -28.03 -8.49 -20.53
C GLU A 9 -27.67 -7.24 -19.72
N LYS A 10 -27.94 -7.28 -18.41
CA LYS A 10 -27.59 -6.20 -17.48
C LYS A 10 -26.08 -6.02 -17.53
N SER A 11 -25.65 -4.86 -18.01
CA SER A 11 -24.30 -4.33 -17.81
C SER A 11 -23.81 -4.66 -16.38
N PRO A 12 -22.57 -5.16 -16.20
CA PRO A 12 -22.07 -5.61 -14.91
C PRO A 12 -21.98 -4.49 -13.85
N THR A 13 -22.16 -3.24 -14.26
CA THR A 13 -22.21 -2.06 -13.40
C THR A 13 -23.63 -1.50 -13.30
N PRO A 14 -24.19 -1.35 -12.08
CA PRO A 14 -25.48 -0.70 -11.90
C PRO A 14 -25.40 0.78 -12.32
N PRO A 15 -26.47 1.34 -12.90
CA PRO A 15 -26.48 2.71 -13.38
C PRO A 15 -26.32 3.70 -12.21
N LEU A 16 -25.65 4.84 -12.47
CA LEU A 16 -25.59 5.95 -11.51
C LEU A 16 -26.90 6.74 -11.56
N ASN A 17 -27.37 7.21 -10.41
CA ASN A 17 -28.54 8.07 -10.30
C ASN A 17 -28.25 9.50 -10.83
N ALA A 18 -29.28 10.34 -10.92
CA ALA A 18 -29.17 11.73 -11.37
C ALA A 18 -28.23 12.62 -10.50
N ARG A 19 -27.76 12.11 -9.36
CA ARG A 19 -26.79 12.76 -8.46
C ARG A 19 -25.37 12.18 -8.58
N GLY A 20 -25.13 11.26 -9.52
CA GLY A 20 -23.83 10.61 -9.70
C GLY A 20 -23.48 9.61 -8.58
N LEU A 21 -24.48 9.05 -7.89
CA LEU A 21 -24.32 8.02 -6.85
C LEU A 21 -24.88 6.68 -7.33
N PHE A 22 -24.43 5.57 -6.75
CA PHE A 22 -25.02 4.27 -7.03
C PHE A 22 -26.47 4.20 -6.50
N GLU A 23 -27.30 3.37 -7.15
CA GLU A 23 -28.69 3.21 -6.74
C GLU A 23 -28.80 2.78 -5.27
N THR A 24 -29.72 3.43 -4.55
CA THR A 24 -30.05 3.07 -3.18
C THR A 24 -30.63 1.66 -3.12
N TYR A 25 -30.06 0.81 -2.29
CA TYR A 25 -30.63 -0.50 -1.98
C TYR A 25 -30.97 -0.60 -0.49
N GLU A 26 -31.93 -1.45 -0.17
CA GLU A 26 -32.40 -1.67 1.19
C GLU A 26 -31.72 -2.92 1.77
N LYS A 27 -31.05 -2.75 2.91
CA LYS A 27 -30.42 -3.84 3.64
C LYS A 27 -30.74 -3.68 5.11
N ASP A 28 -31.29 -4.73 5.72
CA ASP A 28 -31.66 -4.76 7.15
C ASP A 28 -32.58 -3.59 7.57
N GLY A 29 -33.56 -3.23 6.71
CA GLY A 29 -34.51 -2.14 6.94
C GLY A 29 -33.92 -0.73 6.88
N LYS A 30 -32.68 -0.59 6.41
CA LYS A 30 -31.99 0.70 6.21
C LYS A 30 -31.72 0.92 4.73
N LYS A 31 -32.03 2.12 4.24
CA LYS A 31 -31.65 2.57 2.90
C LYS A 31 -30.17 2.95 2.89
N ILE A 32 -29.37 2.18 2.18
CA ILE A 32 -27.93 2.41 2.04
C ILE A 32 -27.69 2.96 0.64
N THR A 33 -26.89 4.03 0.56
CA THR A 33 -26.40 4.57 -0.72
C THR A 33 -24.90 4.34 -0.76
N GLU A 34 -24.42 3.61 -1.76
CA GLU A 34 -22.98 3.48 -2.00
C GLU A 34 -22.47 4.77 -2.68
N ILE A 35 -21.46 5.40 -2.08
CA ILE A 35 -20.86 6.64 -2.59
C ILE A 35 -19.71 6.31 -3.54
N LEU A 36 -18.90 5.31 -3.19
CA LEU A 36 -17.71 4.89 -3.95
C LEU A 36 -17.63 3.37 -3.94
N ARG A 37 -17.39 2.78 -5.12
CA ARG A 37 -17.21 1.34 -5.29
C ARG A 37 -15.82 1.08 -5.89
N PHE A 38 -14.84 0.94 -5.01
CA PHE A 38 -13.47 0.64 -5.42
C PHE A 38 -13.29 -0.85 -5.69
N ASN A 39 -12.59 -1.20 -6.76
CA ASN A 39 -12.14 -2.57 -6.93
C ASN A 39 -11.00 -2.85 -5.94
N ALA A 40 -11.00 -4.00 -5.27
CA ALA A 40 -9.92 -4.31 -4.33
C ALA A 40 -8.54 -4.38 -5.01
N VAL A 41 -8.51 -4.73 -6.30
CA VAL A 41 -7.27 -4.69 -7.09
C VAL A 41 -6.75 -3.26 -7.24
N GLU A 42 -7.64 -2.30 -7.46
CA GLU A 42 -7.27 -0.88 -7.53
C GLU A 42 -6.79 -0.36 -6.18
N VAL A 43 -7.48 -0.70 -5.08
CA VAL A 43 -7.05 -0.33 -3.72
C VAL A 43 -5.69 -0.95 -3.39
N PHE A 44 -5.45 -2.19 -3.81
CA PHE A 44 -4.15 -2.85 -3.66
C PHE A 44 -3.04 -2.10 -4.41
N PHE A 45 -3.24 -1.78 -5.69
CA PHE A 45 -2.25 -1.02 -6.47
C PHE A 45 -2.06 0.40 -5.95
N ALA A 46 -3.13 1.09 -5.54
CA ALA A 46 -3.05 2.41 -4.94
C ALA A 46 -2.31 2.39 -3.59
N GLY A 47 -2.39 1.27 -2.86
CA GLY A 47 -1.57 1.04 -1.68
C GLY A 47 -0.11 0.81 -2.06
N PHE A 48 0.20 -0.04 -3.03
CA PHE A 48 1.58 -0.51 -3.25
C PHE A 48 2.44 0.38 -4.16
N LEU A 49 1.84 1.08 -5.12
CA LEU A 49 2.57 1.91 -6.09
C LEU A 49 3.23 3.16 -5.50
N PRO A 50 2.63 3.90 -4.55
CA PRO A 50 3.21 5.16 -4.08
C PRO A 50 4.63 5.02 -3.49
N PRO A 51 4.94 4.07 -2.58
CA PRO A 51 6.31 3.91 -2.08
C PRO A 51 7.30 3.48 -3.16
N LEU A 52 6.85 2.70 -4.16
CA LEU A 52 7.69 2.27 -5.27
C LEU A 52 8.06 3.47 -6.17
N ILE A 53 7.06 4.27 -6.55
CA ILE A 53 7.28 5.50 -7.33
C ILE A 53 8.10 6.50 -6.54
N GLY A 54 7.83 6.66 -5.24
CA GLY A 54 8.61 7.49 -4.33
C GLY A 54 10.07 7.06 -4.25
N SER A 55 10.34 5.76 -4.13
CA SER A 55 11.71 5.22 -4.12
C SER A 55 12.44 5.49 -5.42
N VAL A 56 11.82 5.17 -6.57
CA VAL A 56 12.44 5.33 -7.89
C VAL A 56 12.69 6.80 -8.22
N SER A 57 11.73 7.67 -7.91
CA SER A 57 11.88 9.12 -8.12
C SER A 57 12.97 9.71 -7.21
N ALA A 58 13.00 9.34 -5.92
CA ALA A 58 14.05 9.77 -5.01
C ALA A 58 15.44 9.33 -5.49
N ILE A 59 15.58 8.07 -5.94
CA ILE A 59 16.85 7.56 -6.50
C ILE A 59 17.24 8.31 -7.78
N ALA A 60 16.29 8.56 -8.69
CA ALA A 60 16.57 9.27 -9.94
C ALA A 60 17.02 10.71 -9.69
N ILE A 61 16.31 11.45 -8.82
CA ILE A 61 16.66 12.83 -8.45
C ILE A 61 18.03 12.86 -7.76
N ALA A 62 18.26 11.96 -6.82
CA ALA A 62 19.53 11.78 -6.14
C ALA A 62 20.71 11.57 -7.10
N LEU A 63 20.54 10.68 -8.09
CA LEU A 63 21.61 10.37 -9.05
C LEU A 63 21.91 11.53 -10.01
N ILE A 64 20.91 12.35 -10.34
CA ILE A 64 21.04 13.49 -11.26
C ILE A 64 21.62 14.72 -10.55
N PHE A 65 21.11 15.05 -9.35
CA PHE A 65 21.39 16.33 -8.69
C PHE A 65 22.37 16.23 -7.52
N HIS A 66 22.44 15.08 -6.83
CA HIS A 66 23.18 14.92 -5.57
C HIS A 66 24.15 13.72 -5.59
N ASN A 67 24.69 13.38 -6.77
CA ASN A 67 25.49 12.17 -6.97
C ASN A 67 26.70 12.08 -6.03
N ASP A 68 27.45 13.18 -5.90
CA ASP A 68 28.65 13.25 -5.06
C ASP A 68 28.31 13.13 -3.56
N GLU A 69 27.25 13.77 -3.10
CA GLU A 69 26.85 13.74 -1.69
C GLU A 69 26.38 12.35 -1.23
N ILE A 70 25.85 11.56 -2.17
CA ILE A 70 25.26 10.26 -1.90
C ILE A 70 26.29 9.14 -2.12
N SER A 71 27.18 9.28 -3.10
CA SER A 71 28.20 8.28 -3.42
C SER A 71 29.55 8.56 -2.78
N ASN A 72 29.80 9.71 -2.17
CA ASN A 72 31.17 10.08 -1.77
C ASN A 72 31.26 10.61 -0.34
N TYR A 73 30.97 9.76 0.64
CA TYR A 73 30.85 10.17 2.04
C TYR A 73 31.71 9.36 3.01
N ASN A 74 31.96 9.96 4.18
CA ASN A 74 32.68 9.30 5.26
C ASN A 74 31.71 8.49 6.12
N TRP A 75 31.90 7.18 6.14
CA TRP A 75 31.23 6.25 7.05
C TRP A 75 32.18 5.86 8.19
N GLN A 76 31.66 5.24 9.25
CA GLN A 76 32.48 4.80 10.40
C GLN A 76 33.62 3.84 10.01
N CYS A 77 33.46 3.09 8.92
CA CYS A 77 34.46 2.14 8.42
C CYS A 77 35.32 2.71 7.28
N GLY A 78 35.27 4.02 7.03
CA GLY A 78 36.01 4.69 5.95
C GLY A 78 35.10 5.29 4.87
N ARG A 79 35.68 5.61 3.72
CA ARG A 79 34.96 6.29 2.63
C ARG A 79 34.04 5.30 1.91
N ALA A 80 32.73 5.52 2.02
CA ALA A 80 31.73 4.71 1.33
C ALA A 80 31.49 5.29 -0.07
N ARG A 81 31.50 4.40 -1.08
CA ARG A 81 31.33 4.75 -2.49
C ARG A 81 29.96 4.43 -3.09
N LEU A 82 29.10 3.78 -2.28
CA LEU A 82 27.81 3.27 -2.73
C LEU A 82 26.67 4.03 -2.08
N PRO A 83 25.63 4.39 -2.84
CA PRO A 83 24.44 5.04 -2.31
C PRO A 83 23.60 4.05 -1.49
N SER A 84 23.12 4.46 -0.32
CA SER A 84 22.10 3.72 0.45
C SER A 84 20.75 4.42 0.36
N LEU A 85 19.64 3.66 0.36
CA LEU A 85 18.29 4.22 0.25
C LEU A 85 17.98 5.17 1.41
N SER A 86 18.39 4.80 2.63
CA SER A 86 18.25 5.66 3.81
C SER A 86 18.96 7.00 3.70
N ARG A 87 20.12 7.04 3.03
CA ARG A 87 20.85 8.29 2.76
C ARG A 87 20.13 9.14 1.73
N ILE A 88 19.63 8.51 0.65
CA ILE A 88 18.88 9.20 -0.40
C ILE A 88 17.64 9.89 0.18
N ILE A 89 16.82 9.19 0.96
CA ILE A 89 15.61 9.76 1.57
C ILE A 89 15.90 10.74 2.72
N ASN A 90 17.16 10.88 3.12
CA ASN A 90 17.58 11.83 4.15
C ASN A 90 17.79 13.24 3.56
N LEU A 91 18.06 13.39 2.26
CA LEU A 91 18.16 14.72 1.64
C LEU A 91 16.80 15.44 1.66
N SER A 92 16.81 16.77 1.83
CA SER A 92 15.60 17.54 2.12
C SER A 92 14.54 17.49 1.01
N VAL A 93 14.95 17.46 -0.26
CA VAL A 93 14.02 17.40 -1.41
C VAL A 93 13.44 16.00 -1.56
N GLU A 94 14.31 15.00 -1.59
CA GLU A 94 13.98 13.59 -1.73
C GLU A 94 13.12 13.10 -0.55
N ARG A 95 13.40 13.58 0.66
CA ARG A 95 12.59 13.34 1.87
C ARG A 95 11.17 13.87 1.71
N THR A 96 11.00 15.07 1.16
CA THR A 96 9.68 15.68 0.99
C THR A 96 8.82 14.85 0.04
N PHE A 97 9.40 14.39 -1.08
CA PHE A 97 8.71 13.46 -1.98
C PHE A 97 8.40 12.13 -1.29
N TRP A 98 9.38 11.55 -0.59
CA TRP A 98 9.21 10.30 0.16
C TRP A 98 8.05 10.37 1.17
N GLN A 99 8.01 11.42 1.99
CA GLN A 99 6.96 11.64 2.99
C GLN A 99 5.59 11.86 2.35
N LEU A 100 5.52 12.60 1.22
CA LEU A 100 4.27 12.80 0.50
C LEU A 100 3.70 11.47 -0.03
N PHE A 101 4.54 10.61 -0.61
CA PHE A 101 4.09 9.30 -1.09
C PHE A 101 3.71 8.35 0.06
N LEU A 102 4.44 8.40 1.19
CA LEU A 102 4.08 7.65 2.39
C LEU A 102 2.75 8.11 2.99
N LEU A 103 2.46 9.40 2.96
CA LEU A 103 1.21 9.95 3.46
C LEU A 103 -0.02 9.36 2.75
N PHE A 104 0.08 9.09 1.45
CA PHE A 104 -0.98 8.41 0.71
C PHE A 104 -0.94 6.88 0.91
N HIS A 105 0.25 6.28 0.95
CA HIS A 105 0.42 4.83 1.13
C HIS A 105 -0.19 4.33 2.44
N VAL A 106 0.17 4.93 3.57
CA VAL A 106 -0.17 4.44 4.92
C VAL A 106 -1.69 4.27 5.11
N PRO A 107 -2.55 5.29 4.90
CA PRO A 107 -3.99 5.14 5.12
C PRO A 107 -4.62 4.16 4.13
N ILE A 108 -4.21 4.16 2.86
CA ILE A 108 -4.76 3.24 1.85
C ILE A 108 -4.39 1.80 2.20
N ARG A 109 -3.15 1.54 2.61
CA ARG A 109 -2.67 0.22 3.01
C ARG A 109 -3.35 -0.29 4.26
N VAL A 110 -3.64 0.56 5.25
CA VAL A 110 -4.43 0.18 6.43
C VAL A 110 -5.84 -0.26 6.02
N ILE A 111 -6.51 0.48 5.15
CA ILE A 111 -7.84 0.11 4.64
C ILE A 111 -7.77 -1.22 3.88
N GLU A 112 -6.76 -1.40 3.03
CA GLU A 112 -6.55 -2.63 2.26
C GLU A 112 -6.33 -3.84 3.18
N LEU A 113 -5.49 -3.73 4.21
CA LEU A 113 -5.22 -4.85 5.12
C LEU A 113 -6.47 -5.26 5.92
N ILE A 114 -7.23 -4.30 6.43
CA ILE A 114 -8.46 -4.57 7.20
C ILE A 114 -9.54 -5.19 6.31
N THR A 115 -9.79 -4.58 5.15
CA THR A 115 -10.82 -5.05 4.21
C THR A 115 -10.41 -6.36 3.54
N GLY A 116 -9.13 -6.51 3.21
CA GLY A 116 -8.50 -7.71 2.67
C GLY A 116 -8.62 -8.89 3.64
N PHE A 117 -8.32 -8.71 4.93
CA PHE A 117 -8.44 -9.78 5.92
C PHE A 117 -9.88 -10.34 5.99
N SER A 118 -10.87 -9.45 6.02
CA SER A 118 -12.29 -9.79 5.99
C SER A 118 -12.68 -10.48 4.67
N ARG A 119 -12.23 -9.96 3.53
CA ARG A 119 -12.52 -10.47 2.19
C ARG A 119 -11.92 -11.85 1.96
N TYR A 120 -10.66 -12.07 2.35
CA TYR A 120 -10.01 -13.38 2.22
C TYR A 120 -10.69 -14.43 3.09
N LYS A 121 -11.19 -14.08 4.28
CA LYS A 121 -12.04 -15.01 5.05
C LYS A 121 -13.26 -15.49 4.26
N ARG A 122 -13.89 -14.62 3.46
CA ARG A 122 -15.06 -14.94 2.62
C ARG A 122 -14.72 -15.69 1.34
N LEU A 123 -13.56 -15.43 0.74
CA LEU A 123 -13.08 -16.08 -0.50
C LEU A 123 -12.59 -17.52 -0.31
N ARG A 124 -12.62 -18.04 0.93
CA ARG A 124 -12.21 -19.40 1.24
C ARG A 124 -13.06 -20.42 0.46
N ASN A 125 -12.41 -21.23 -0.37
CA ASN A 125 -13.06 -22.32 -1.09
C ASN A 125 -13.49 -23.42 -0.10
N ILE A 126 -14.75 -23.85 -0.21
CA ILE A 126 -15.37 -24.88 0.63
C ILE A 126 -14.73 -26.26 0.39
N HIS A 127 -14.25 -26.53 -0.82
CA HIS A 127 -13.68 -27.83 -1.21
C HIS A 127 -12.17 -27.97 -0.91
N TYR A 128 -11.55 -26.99 -0.24
CA TYR A 128 -10.11 -27.02 -0.02
C TYR A 128 -9.74 -27.92 1.16
N LYS A 129 -8.95 -28.97 0.90
CA LYS A 129 -8.59 -30.00 1.88
C LYS A 129 -7.65 -29.51 2.99
N HIS A 130 -6.83 -28.49 2.72
CA HIS A 130 -5.84 -27.95 3.65
C HIS A 130 -6.21 -26.53 4.14
N THR A 131 -7.32 -26.42 4.87
CA THR A 131 -7.85 -25.14 5.37
C THR A 131 -6.87 -24.35 6.24
N TRP A 132 -6.02 -25.05 6.99
CA TRP A 132 -4.99 -24.46 7.85
C TRP A 132 -3.94 -23.63 7.08
N LEU A 133 -3.47 -24.11 5.92
CA LEU A 133 -2.49 -23.36 5.11
C LEU A 133 -3.07 -22.04 4.60
N TYR A 134 -4.34 -22.06 4.21
CA TYR A 134 -5.05 -20.85 3.81
C TYR A 134 -5.16 -19.86 4.96
N GLU A 135 -5.52 -20.32 6.15
CA GLU A 135 -5.62 -19.45 7.32
C GLU A 135 -4.26 -18.89 7.74
N ILE A 136 -3.18 -19.69 7.74
CA ILE A 136 -1.83 -19.17 7.96
C ILE A 136 -1.51 -18.08 6.95
N SER A 137 -1.69 -18.35 5.65
CA SER A 137 -1.34 -17.40 4.60
C SER A 137 -2.06 -16.06 4.77
N ARG A 138 -3.32 -16.08 5.24
CA ARG A 138 -4.09 -14.88 5.55
C ARG A 138 -3.48 -14.09 6.72
N TYR A 139 -3.09 -14.76 7.80
CA TYR A 139 -2.45 -14.09 8.94
C TYR A 139 -1.06 -13.58 8.57
N VAL A 140 -0.26 -14.37 7.87
CA VAL A 140 1.06 -13.99 7.38
C VAL A 140 0.96 -12.75 6.49
N TYR A 141 0.03 -12.72 5.53
CA TYR A 141 -0.22 -11.54 4.71
C TYR A 141 -0.51 -10.29 5.56
N PHE A 142 -1.38 -10.40 6.56
CA PHE A 142 -1.75 -9.29 7.42
C PHE A 142 -0.56 -8.79 8.27
N TYR A 143 0.18 -9.69 8.92
CA TYR A 143 1.31 -9.33 9.77
C TYR A 143 2.50 -8.80 8.97
N ILE A 144 2.80 -9.37 7.80
CA ILE A 144 3.83 -8.82 6.90
C ILE A 144 3.45 -7.42 6.44
N GLY A 145 2.19 -7.18 6.07
CA GLY A 145 1.73 -5.84 5.69
C GLY A 145 1.78 -4.83 6.84
N LEU A 146 1.53 -5.28 8.08
CA LEU A 146 1.69 -4.43 9.26
C LEU A 146 3.17 -4.13 9.56
N ALA A 147 4.05 -5.12 9.39
CA ALA A 147 5.49 -4.93 9.52
C ALA A 147 6.04 -4.00 8.43
N GLU A 148 5.55 -4.10 7.19
CA GLU A 148 5.86 -3.17 6.09
C GLU A 148 5.52 -1.72 6.48
N LEU A 149 4.32 -1.49 7.02
CA LEU A 149 3.90 -0.15 7.46
C LEU A 149 4.78 0.40 8.59
N LEU A 150 5.10 -0.43 9.59
CA LEU A 150 5.99 -0.04 10.68
C LEU A 150 7.41 0.25 10.17
N PHE A 151 7.91 -0.55 9.25
CA PHE A 151 9.24 -0.38 8.65
C PHE A 151 9.32 0.93 7.84
N LEU A 152 8.33 1.21 6.99
CA LEU A 152 8.29 2.45 6.20
C LEU A 152 8.11 3.69 7.09
N ALA A 153 7.31 3.60 8.15
CA ALA A 153 7.18 4.66 9.14
C ALA A 153 8.50 4.90 9.90
N ALA A 154 9.19 3.82 10.29
CA ALA A 154 10.51 3.90 10.93
C ALA A 154 11.54 4.55 10.01
N LEU A 155 11.57 4.21 8.71
CA LEU A 155 12.44 4.88 7.72
C LEU A 155 12.16 6.38 7.62
N SER A 156 10.90 6.80 7.73
CA SER A 156 10.53 8.23 7.73
C SER A 156 10.99 8.99 8.97
N ILE A 157 11.07 8.33 10.13
CA ILE A 157 11.43 8.96 11.42
C ILE A 157 12.95 8.91 11.62
N ILE A 158 13.55 7.74 11.42
CA ILE A 158 14.98 7.49 11.65
C ILE A 158 15.85 8.23 10.63
N GLY A 159 15.31 8.53 9.44
CA GLY A 159 15.96 9.42 8.47
C GLY A 159 16.33 10.80 9.04
N GLU A 160 15.77 11.23 10.17
CA GLU A 160 16.11 12.50 10.80
C GLU A 160 17.39 12.46 11.66
N ARG A 161 17.89 11.27 12.04
CA ARG A 161 18.99 11.17 13.01
C ARG A 161 20.12 10.30 12.49
N GLU A 162 21.24 10.94 12.14
CA GLU A 162 22.56 10.31 12.02
C GLU A 162 23.08 9.82 13.39
N ASN A 163 22.24 9.17 14.20
CA ASN A 163 22.70 8.44 15.38
C ASN A 163 22.86 6.97 15.00
N ILE A 164 24.08 6.65 14.56
CA ILE A 164 24.48 5.42 13.86
C ILE A 164 24.20 4.13 14.66
N ARG A 165 23.95 4.22 15.97
CA ARG A 165 23.66 3.05 16.83
C ARG A 165 22.35 2.35 16.52
N GLU A 166 21.31 3.06 16.10
CA GLU A 166 19.98 2.44 15.89
C GLU A 166 19.80 1.92 14.45
N PHE A 167 20.54 2.49 13.49
CA PHE A 167 20.43 2.15 12.07
C PHE A 167 20.99 0.74 11.73
N LEU A 168 21.99 0.28 12.49
CA LEU A 168 22.64 -1.03 12.30
C LEU A 168 21.71 -2.23 12.55
N PHE A 169 20.68 -2.07 13.40
CA PHE A 169 19.81 -3.19 13.77
C PHE A 169 18.69 -3.47 12.76
N SER A 170 18.32 -2.49 11.92
CA SER A 170 17.13 -2.59 11.05
C SER A 170 17.41 -3.05 9.62
N PHE A 171 18.67 -3.16 9.20
CA PHE A 171 19.04 -3.55 7.82
C PHE A 171 19.80 -4.88 7.73
N TYR A 172 20.11 -5.54 8.85
CA TYR A 172 20.91 -6.78 8.90
C TYR A 172 20.11 -8.02 9.36
N LEU A 173 18.79 -7.90 9.53
CA LEU A 173 17.87 -8.98 9.93
C LEU A 173 16.72 -9.06 8.92
#